data_AF-A0A830CU88-F1
#
_entry.id   AF-A0A830CU88-F1
#
_cell.length_a   1.000
_cell.length_b   1.000
_cell.length_c   1.000
_cell.angle_alpha   90.00
_cell.angle_beta   90.00
_cell.angle_gamma   90.00
#
_symmetry.space_group_name_H-M   'P 1'
#
loop_
_entity.id
_entity.type
_entity.pdbx_description
1 polymer ?
#
loop_
_entity_poly.entity_id
_entity_poly.type
_entity_poly.pdbx_seq_one_letter_code
_entity_poly.pdbx_strand_id
1 'polypeptide(L)' 'MLVHRILKHGKKSLAYQIIYRAMKKIQQKTETNPLSILRQAIRGVTPNFWFR' A
#
# COMPACT_ATOMS: atom_id res chain seq x y z
N MET A 1 -3.55 4.87 -6.88
CA MET A 1 -2.64 4.10 -7.76
C MET A 1 -2.45 2.63 -7.32
N LEU A 2 -2.23 2.33 -6.03
CA LEU A 2 -1.99 0.96 -5.54
C LEU A 2 -3.16 -0.02 -5.72
N VAL A 3 -4.40 0.42 -5.50
CA VAL A 3 -5.60 -0.42 -5.67
C VAL A 3 -5.65 -1.02 -7.08
N HIS A 4 -5.33 -0.23 -8.10
CA HIS A 4 -5.33 -0.66 -9.50
C HIS A 4 -4.26 -1.72 -9.80
N ARG A 5 -3.14 -1.71 -9.06
CA ARG A 5 -2.07 -2.71 -9.20
C ARG A 5 -2.42 -4.04 -8.54
N ILE A 6 -3.27 -4.03 -7.51
CA ILE A 6 -3.71 -5.23 -6.77
C ILE A 6 -5.02 -5.78 -7.37
N LEU A 7 -5.76 -4.96 -8.12
CA LEU A 7 -7.00 -5.33 -8.77
C LEU A 7 -6.77 -6.48 -9.75
N LYS A 8 -7.35 -7.64 -9.46
CA LYS A 8 -7.36 -8.80 -10.35
C LYS A 8 -8.78 -9.09 -10.83
N HIS A 9 -8.93 -9.41 -12.11
CA HIS A 9 -10.22 -9.78 -12.73
C HIS A 9 -11.34 -8.74 -12.53
N GLY A 10 -11.01 -7.45 -12.45
CA GLY A 10 -11.98 -6.36 -12.26
C GLY A 10 -12.66 -6.31 -10.88
N LYS A 11 -12.27 -7.17 -9.92
CA LYS A 11 -12.89 -7.26 -8.60
C LYS A 11 -12.47 -6.11 -7.66
N LYS A 12 -13.07 -4.93 -7.84
CA LYS A 12 -12.72 -3.71 -7.09
C LYS A 12 -12.95 -3.86 -5.58
N SER A 13 -14.11 -4.37 -5.19
CA SER A 13 -14.46 -4.57 -3.77
C SER A 13 -13.44 -5.43 -3.02
N LEU A 14 -12.98 -6.53 -3.66
CA LEU A 14 -11.98 -7.43 -3.08
C LEU A 14 -10.62 -6.74 -2.91
N ALA A 15 -10.19 -5.95 -3.90
CA ALA A 15 -8.94 -5.19 -3.81
C ALA A 15 -8.98 -4.18 -2.65
N TYR A 16 -10.09 -3.47 -2.47
CA TYR A 16 -10.27 -2.56 -1.34
C TYR A 16 -10.26 -3.31 0.00
N GLN A 17 -10.95 -4.45 0.10
CA GLN A 17 -10.96 -5.26 1.33
C GLN A 17 -9.56 -5.71 1.74
N ILE A 18 -8.73 -6.16 0.79
CA ILE A 18 -7.35 -6.58 1.06
C ILE A 18 -6.53 -5.40 1.59
N ILE A 19 -6.64 -4.24 0.96
CA ILE A 19 -5.87 -3.04 1.36
C ILE A 19 -6.29 -2.55 2.75
N TYR A 20 -7.59 -2.45 3.04
CA TYR A 20 -8.07 -2.04 4.36
C TYR A 20 -7.66 -3.03 5.46
N ARG A 21 -7.72 -4.34 5.18
CA ARG A 21 -7.24 -5.37 6.12
C ARG A 21 -5.74 -5.24 6.38
N ALA A 22 -4.94 -4.99 5.36
CA ALA A 22 -3.50 -4.77 5.51
C ALA A 22 -3.20 -3.51 6.32
N MET A 23 -3.88 -2.39 6.04
CA MET A 23 -3.73 -1.14 6.80
C MET A 23 -4.08 -1.32 8.28
N LYS A 24 -5.16 -2.04 8.59
CA LYS A 24 -5.55 -2.33 9.99
C LYS A 24 -4.47 -3.14 10.72
N LYS A 25 -3.88 -4.15 10.05
CA LYS A 25 -2.78 -4.95 10.62
C LYS A 25 -1.53 -4.10 10.89
N ILE A 26 -1.20 -3.18 9.98
CA ILE A 26 -0.06 -2.26 10.17
C ILE A 26 -0.33 -1.33 11.35
N GLN A 27 -1.52 -0.73 11.42
CA GLN A 27 -1.89 0.14 12.54
C GLN A 27 -1.78 -0.57 13.90
N GLN A 28 -2.23 -1.82 13.99
CA GLN A 28 -2.14 -2.61 15.22
C GLN A 28 -0.70 -2.93 15.65
N LYS A 29 0.22 -3.08 14.69
CA LYS A 29 1.63 -3.42 14.99
C LYS A 29 2.48 -2.23 15.36
N THR A 30 2.18 -1.06 14.81
CA THR A 30 3.09 0.08 14.81
C THR A 30 2.52 1.30 15.53
N GLU A 31 1.26 1.25 15.99
CA GLU A 31 0.51 2.30 16.71
C GLU A 31 0.56 3.70 16.07
N THR A 32 0.97 3.76 14.81
CA THR A 32 1.22 4.97 14.05
C THR A 32 0.37 4.97 12.79
N ASN A 33 0.23 6.14 12.17
CA ASN A 33 -0.63 6.31 11.03
C ASN A 33 -0.17 5.42 9.84
N PRO A 34 -0.97 4.43 9.41
CA PRO A 34 -0.58 3.49 8.36
C PRO A 34 -0.34 4.17 7.00
N LEU A 35 -0.96 5.33 6.76
CA LEU A 35 -0.69 6.11 5.54
C LEU A 35 0.71 6.72 5.53
N SER A 36 1.25 7.09 6.71
CA SER A 36 2.60 7.62 6.82
C SER A 36 3.63 6.54 6.51
N ILE A 37 3.45 5.37 7.10
CA ILE A 37 4.29 4.18 6.85
C ILE A 37 4.23 3.80 5.37
N LEU A 38 3.04 3.79 4.76
CA LEU A 38 2.90 3.47 3.34
C LEU A 38 3.68 4.45 2.47
N ARG A 39 3.64 5.76 2.75
CA ARG A 39 4.42 6.76 1.99
C ARG A 39 5.92 6.56 2.17
N GLN A 40 6.36 6.28 3.40
CA GLN A 40 7.76 6.00 3.68
C GLN A 40 8.23 4.74 2.96
N ALA A 41 7.43 3.68 2.96
CA ALA A 41 7.71 2.45 2.22
C ALA A 41 7.79 2.71 0.72
N ILE A 42 6.84 3.47 0.13
CA ILE A 42 6.88 3.84 -1.29
C ILE A 42 8.17 4.60 -1.62
N ARG A 43 8.58 5.56 -0.78
CA ARG A 43 9.85 6.28 -0.98
C ARG A 43 11.06 5.35 -0.91
N GLY A 44 11.08 4.41 0.04
CA GLY A 44 12.19 3.46 0.18
C GLY A 44 12.30 2.44 -0.96
N VAL A 45 11.17 2.03 -1.55
CA VAL A 45 11.16 1.09 -2.70
C VAL A 45 11.27 1.79 -4.05
N THR A 46 11.07 3.10 -4.11
CA THR A 46 11.27 3.87 -5.34
C THR A 46 12.77 4.08 -5.51
N PRO A 47 13.39 3.53 -6.57
CA PRO A 47 14.82 3.74 -6.79
C PRO A 47 15.08 5.24 -7.00
N ASN A 48 16.05 5.78 -6.24
CA ASN A 48 16.47 7.18 -6.37
C ASN A 48 17.24 7.44 -7.68
N PHE A 49 17.72 6.38 -8.33
CA PHE A 49 18.49 6.46 -9.56
C PHE A 49 17.59 6.07 -10.73
N TRP A 50 17.15 7.10 -11.46
CA TRP A 50 16.43 6.95 -12.72
C TRP A 50 17.48 6.69 -13.80
N PHE A 51 17.72 5.42 -14.12
CA PHE A 51 18.59 5.06 -15.24
C PHE A 51 17.85 5.41 -16.54
N ARG A 52 18.12 6.61 -17.05
CA ARG A 52 17.97 6.91 -18.46
C ARG A 52 19.33 6.79 -19.12
#